data_AF-A0A1D9HB17-F1
#
_entry.id   AF-A0A1D9HB17-F1
#
_cell.length_a   1.000
_cell.length_b   1.000
_cell.length_c   1.000
_cell.angle_alpha   90.00
_cell.angle_beta   90.00
_cell.angle_gamma   90.00
#
_symmetry.space_group_name_H-M   'P 1'
#
loop_
_entity.id
_entity.type
_entity.pdbx_description
1 polymer ?
#
loop_
_entity_poly.entity_id
_entity_poly.type
_entity_poly.pdbx_seq_one_letter_code
_entity_poly.pdbx_strand_id
1 'polypeptide(L)'
;MAESMRVLMRISKIAPEAELHRCSLLFTMLFETSVTAMDLRREAQAYARLLSRKRTGRKRRGATPVSGRIRLGMLSNDLYGHACAYFILPFLANLDRDRFEVELFALNAHRDNVSEKFALYADRFVDLAGKSETQIADEIDAAGLDILIDLGGYTGVTPVTYMSYGLAPIQMTWIGYPGTTGLPAIHYRISDGISDPAGNEANYTEKLLRAPVIAATYAPLVNVPLSVYEPHYAVRQTPALEAGFVTFGCCINLAKISERTLGLWSAVLARCPGSRLMVECNGLDKDEVKQLLLARMEQAGIDPQRVVCVPRSRVNQYVLYNSFDIVLDTAPMTGGANTCDALWMGVPVVTLAGRAFHERISAACVHAVGLGGLACESEDAYVATAVELAGDVPGLNALRLTLRSRFEQSALGDAAPFCRWFEQQATALVAEYRDVPQVPARAGEGLFLGGAWYPLEQLVQLVMGHLDRAEHEALSNLLENISAKWNKHWLVAYALGEMAYARGERERALDLLIESAAQRKYSLPLYRLLSARLDECGRDKQVLDAFLRDSFGIDLAYLDRQGVPSRREIAGVAAEPQREAA
;
A
#
# COMPACT_ATOMS: atom_id res chain seq x y z
N MET A 1 -19.29 2.08 18.54
CA MET A 1 -18.55 3.35 18.52
C MET A 1 -19.39 4.50 19.07
N ALA A 2 -20.68 4.60 18.76
CA ALA A 2 -21.58 5.65 19.24
C ALA A 2 -21.60 5.82 20.77
N GLU A 3 -21.62 4.72 21.51
CA GLU A 3 -21.52 4.75 22.98
C GLU A 3 -20.16 5.31 23.44
N SER A 4 -19.06 4.79 22.91
CA SER A 4 -17.70 5.29 23.20
C SER A 4 -17.57 6.78 22.89
N MET A 5 -18.11 7.25 21.76
CA MET A 5 -18.10 8.65 21.38
C MET A 5 -18.85 9.52 22.41
N ARG A 6 -20.05 9.11 22.84
CA ARG A 6 -20.83 9.82 23.87
C ARG A 6 -20.08 9.93 25.19
N VAL A 7 -19.42 8.85 25.62
CA VAL A 7 -18.59 8.84 26.84
C VAL A 7 -17.39 9.77 26.69
N LEU A 8 -16.66 9.69 25.58
CA LEU A 8 -15.48 10.52 25.31
C LEU A 8 -15.83 12.01 25.21
N MET A 9 -16.98 12.37 24.61
CA MET A 9 -17.49 13.74 24.61
C MET A 9 -17.80 14.23 26.02
N ARG A 10 -18.40 13.38 26.88
CA ARG A 10 -18.68 13.74 28.27
C ARG A 10 -17.39 13.95 29.06
N ILE A 11 -16.41 13.07 28.89
CA ILE A 11 -15.08 13.20 29.51
C ILE A 11 -14.41 14.49 29.05
N SER A 12 -14.46 14.80 27.76
CA SER A 12 -13.86 16.04 27.20
C SER A 12 -14.50 17.33 27.73
N LYS A 13 -15.74 17.26 28.27
CA LYS A 13 -16.38 18.39 28.96
C LYS A 13 -15.96 18.49 30.43
N ILE A 14 -15.75 17.35 31.10
CA ILE A 14 -15.39 17.29 32.53
C ILE A 14 -13.88 17.57 32.73
N ALA A 15 -13.05 17.01 31.86
CA ALA A 15 -11.59 17.12 31.87
C ALA A 15 -11.09 17.62 30.50
N PRO A 16 -11.33 18.90 30.16
CA PRO A 16 -11.02 19.44 28.82
C PRO A 16 -9.54 19.43 28.47
N GLU A 17 -8.66 19.39 29.49
CA GLU A 17 -7.20 19.37 29.37
C GLU A 17 -6.59 17.99 29.14
N ALA A 18 -7.42 16.92 29.19
CA ALA A 18 -6.96 15.53 29.09
C ALA A 18 -6.73 15.12 27.62
N GLU A 19 -5.51 15.35 27.15
CA GLU A 19 -5.05 15.16 25.76
C GLU A 19 -5.38 13.78 25.17
N LEU A 20 -5.12 12.70 25.93
CA LEU A 20 -5.37 11.32 25.49
C LEU A 20 -6.83 11.08 25.10
N HIS A 21 -7.79 11.64 25.86
CA HIS A 21 -9.21 11.45 25.58
C HIS A 21 -9.66 12.24 24.34
N ARG A 22 -9.02 13.39 24.06
CA ARG A 22 -9.28 14.17 22.84
C ARG A 22 -8.79 13.44 21.59
N CYS A 23 -7.60 12.84 21.63
CA CYS A 23 -7.13 11.98 20.55
C CYS A 23 -8.09 10.81 20.30
N SER A 24 -8.48 10.09 21.36
CA SER A 24 -9.42 8.98 21.24
C SER A 24 -10.80 9.40 20.72
N LEU A 25 -11.28 10.59 21.10
CA LEU A 25 -12.53 11.16 20.56
C LEU A 25 -12.41 11.40 19.06
N LEU A 26 -11.37 12.09 18.62
CA LEU A 26 -11.12 12.39 17.21
C LEU A 26 -10.96 11.14 16.34
N PHE A 27 -10.35 10.09 16.88
CA PHE A 27 -10.28 8.80 16.21
C PHE A 27 -11.65 8.12 16.14
N THR A 28 -12.40 8.09 17.25
CA THR A 28 -13.73 7.46 17.33
C THR A 28 -14.73 8.13 16.40
N MET A 29 -14.64 9.45 16.24
CA MET A 29 -15.51 10.24 15.37
C MET A 29 -15.46 9.82 13.90
N LEU A 30 -14.35 9.23 13.42
CA LEU A 30 -14.22 8.72 12.04
C LEU A 30 -15.15 7.53 11.73
N PHE A 31 -15.64 6.84 12.75
CA PHE A 31 -16.46 5.63 12.60
C PHE A 31 -17.97 5.93 12.65
N GLU A 32 -18.35 7.16 12.97
CA GLU A 32 -19.71 7.53 13.30
C GLU A 32 -20.45 8.14 12.11
N THR A 33 -21.58 7.53 11.74
CA THR A 33 -22.39 7.91 10.57
C THR A 33 -22.97 9.33 10.67
N SER A 34 -23.14 9.85 11.87
CA SER A 34 -23.68 11.18 12.13
C SER A 34 -22.62 12.29 12.12
N VAL A 35 -21.33 11.93 12.09
CA VAL A 35 -20.22 12.88 12.16
C VAL A 35 -19.85 13.33 10.75
N THR A 36 -19.88 14.64 10.53
CA THR A 36 -19.40 15.26 9.29
C THR A 36 -17.91 15.60 9.35
N ALA A 37 -17.29 15.84 8.19
CA ALA A 37 -15.93 16.37 8.13
C ALA A 37 -15.78 17.72 8.86
N MET A 38 -16.84 18.54 8.89
CA MET A 38 -16.86 19.80 9.64
C MET A 38 -16.92 19.59 11.16
N ASP A 39 -17.58 18.53 11.64
CA ASP A 39 -17.55 18.16 13.06
C ASP A 39 -16.14 17.75 13.49
N LEU A 40 -15.48 16.91 12.69
CA LEU A 40 -14.08 16.52 12.88
C LEU A 40 -13.18 17.77 12.91
N ARG A 41 -13.34 18.69 11.96
CA ARG A 41 -12.58 19.95 11.91
C ARG A 41 -12.76 20.78 13.17
N ARG A 42 -14.00 20.96 13.64
CA ARG A 42 -14.29 21.76 14.84
C ARG A 42 -13.63 21.17 16.09
N GLU A 43 -13.72 19.86 16.26
CA GLU A 43 -13.10 19.16 17.39
C GLU A 43 -11.57 19.20 17.31
N ALA A 44 -11.00 18.97 16.13
CA ALA A 44 -9.55 19.03 15.90
C ALA A 44 -9.00 20.44 16.19
N GLN A 45 -9.67 21.50 15.74
CA GLN A 45 -9.30 22.87 16.07
C GLN A 45 -9.43 23.19 17.57
N ALA A 46 -10.44 22.64 18.24
CA ALA A 46 -10.60 22.80 19.68
C ALA A 46 -9.44 22.16 20.44
N TYR A 47 -9.01 20.97 20.01
CA TYR A 47 -7.86 20.30 20.58
C TYR A 47 -6.54 20.99 20.21
N ALA A 48 -6.37 21.45 18.97
CA ALA A 48 -5.20 22.21 18.55
C ALA A 48 -4.98 23.49 19.36
N ARG A 49 -6.06 24.20 19.74
CA ARG A 49 -5.98 25.35 20.65
C ARG A 49 -5.45 24.98 22.03
N LEU A 50 -5.80 23.80 22.53
CA LEU A 50 -5.28 23.26 23.79
C LEU A 50 -3.77 23.02 23.69
N LEU A 51 -3.36 22.30 22.65
CA LEU A 51 -1.95 21.96 22.42
C LEU A 51 -1.10 23.22 22.28
N SER A 52 -1.56 24.17 21.47
CA SER A 52 -0.86 25.42 21.20
C SER A 52 -0.67 26.25 22.47
N ARG A 53 -1.71 26.37 23.33
CA ARG A 53 -1.63 27.12 24.61
C ARG A 53 -0.56 26.58 25.55
N LYS A 54 -0.39 25.26 25.61
CA LYS A 54 0.60 24.62 26.49
C LYS A 54 2.03 24.74 25.97
N ARG A 55 2.21 25.01 24.68
CA ARG A 55 3.49 24.80 23.95
C ARG A 55 3.99 26.04 23.20
N THR A 56 3.48 27.23 23.55
CA THR A 56 3.96 28.51 22.99
C THR A 56 5.37 28.87 23.48
N GLY A 57 6.17 29.50 22.62
CA GLY A 57 7.37 30.26 23.03
C GLY A 57 8.73 29.66 22.66
N ARG A 58 8.76 28.46 22.07
CA ARG A 58 10.01 27.89 21.53
C ARG A 58 10.39 28.60 20.24
N LYS A 59 11.57 29.23 20.20
CA LYS A 59 12.17 29.68 18.93
C LYS A 59 12.89 28.49 18.31
N ARG A 60 12.55 28.16 17.06
CA ARG A 60 13.25 27.14 16.28
C ARG A 60 14.73 27.48 16.20
N ARG A 61 15.60 26.49 16.39
CA ARG A 61 17.02 26.59 16.03
C ARG A 61 17.03 26.57 14.50
N GLY A 62 17.08 27.74 13.85
CA GLY A 62 16.98 27.84 12.39
C GLY A 62 17.85 26.79 11.68
N ALA A 63 17.34 26.19 10.61
CA ALA A 63 18.10 25.22 9.83
C ALA A 63 19.38 25.91 9.34
N THR A 64 20.54 25.40 9.75
CA THR A 64 21.82 25.76 9.13
C THR A 64 22.03 24.73 8.03
N PRO A 65 21.93 25.09 6.73
CA PRO A 65 22.13 24.12 5.67
C PRO A 65 23.58 23.67 5.70
N VAL A 66 23.84 22.47 6.22
CA VAL A 66 25.18 21.85 6.18
C VAL A 66 25.42 21.22 4.80
N SER A 67 24.35 20.77 4.14
CA SER A 67 24.36 20.17 2.82
C SER A 67 23.39 20.91 1.88
N GLY A 68 23.61 20.80 0.57
CA GLY A 68 22.67 21.30 -0.43
C GLY A 68 21.37 20.49 -0.53
N ARG A 69 21.29 19.32 0.13
CA ARG A 69 20.12 18.42 0.09
C ARG A 69 18.97 18.94 0.95
N ILE A 70 17.76 18.48 0.66
CA ILE A 70 16.56 18.72 1.48
C ILE A 70 16.54 17.74 2.64
N ARG A 71 16.50 18.23 3.88
CA ARG A 71 16.41 17.41 5.08
C ARG A 71 14.94 17.10 5.40
N LEU A 72 14.57 15.85 5.20
CA LEU A 72 13.22 15.33 5.40
C LEU A 72 13.15 14.48 6.67
N GLY A 73 12.34 14.91 7.63
CA GLY A 73 12.01 14.13 8.81
C GLY A 73 10.65 13.45 8.66
N MET A 74 10.52 12.23 9.17
CA MET A 74 9.22 11.56 9.31
C MET A 74 9.04 11.07 10.75
N LEU A 75 7.95 11.48 11.40
CA LEU A 75 7.64 11.17 12.79
C LEU A 75 6.43 10.23 12.87
N SER A 76 6.59 9.08 13.51
CA SER A 76 5.52 8.09 13.64
C SER A 76 5.62 7.26 14.90
N ASN A 77 4.47 6.80 15.39
CA ASN A 77 4.35 5.74 16.40
C ASN A 77 4.42 4.33 15.81
N ASP A 78 4.45 4.19 14.48
CA ASP A 78 4.19 2.94 13.79
C ASP A 78 5.30 2.50 12.81
N LEU A 79 6.57 2.90 13.04
CA LEU A 79 7.72 2.49 12.23
C LEU A 79 8.17 1.03 12.49
N TYR A 80 7.24 0.10 12.34
CA TYR A 80 7.40 -1.35 12.46
C TYR A 80 6.38 -2.04 11.55
N GLY A 81 6.17 -3.35 11.69
CA GLY A 81 5.16 -4.15 11.01
C GLY A 81 3.73 -3.67 11.30
N HIS A 82 3.34 -2.56 10.68
CA HIS A 82 2.07 -1.87 10.80
C HIS A 82 1.56 -1.40 9.43
N ALA A 83 0.29 -1.01 9.36
CA ALA A 83 -0.39 -0.61 8.12
C ALA A 83 0.28 0.56 7.37
N CYS A 84 0.99 1.47 8.03
CA CYS A 84 1.69 2.55 7.34
C CYS A 84 2.91 2.04 6.55
N ALA A 85 3.56 0.96 7.00
CA ALA A 85 4.79 0.46 6.39
C ALA A 85 4.59 0.00 4.94
N TYR A 86 3.39 -0.49 4.59
CA TYR A 86 3.01 -0.86 3.23
C TYR A 86 3.17 0.29 2.22
N PHE A 87 3.14 1.54 2.70
CA PHE A 87 3.14 2.71 1.85
C PHE A 87 4.41 3.56 2.01
N ILE A 88 4.97 3.62 3.22
CA ILE A 88 6.15 4.43 3.49
C ILE A 88 7.43 3.74 2.99
N LEU A 89 7.54 2.41 3.11
CA LEU A 89 8.70 1.69 2.58
C LEU A 89 8.89 1.86 1.07
N PRO A 90 7.88 1.64 0.20
CA PRO A 90 8.06 1.84 -1.23
C PRO A 90 8.34 3.32 -1.58
N PHE A 91 7.81 4.27 -0.81
CA PHE A 91 8.16 5.69 -0.96
C PHE A 91 9.65 5.95 -0.67
N LEU A 92 10.14 5.49 0.48
CA LEU A 92 11.53 5.66 0.88
C LEU A 92 12.51 4.96 -0.07
N ALA A 93 12.16 3.76 -0.56
CA ALA A 93 12.96 3.01 -1.53
C ALA A 93 13.09 3.71 -2.90
N ASN A 94 12.18 4.63 -3.22
CA ASN A 94 12.14 5.36 -4.48
C ASN A 94 12.57 6.83 -4.37
N LEU A 95 12.78 7.34 -3.16
CA LEU A 95 13.16 8.73 -2.93
C LEU A 95 14.61 9.00 -3.36
N ASP A 96 14.84 10.07 -4.11
CA ASP A 96 16.17 10.43 -4.60
C ASP A 96 17.11 10.94 -3.50
N ARG A 97 18.06 10.08 -3.12
CA ARG A 97 19.04 10.33 -2.04
C ARG A 97 20.13 11.35 -2.37
N ASP A 98 20.27 11.72 -3.65
CA ASP A 98 21.14 12.83 -4.03
C ASP A 98 20.48 14.19 -3.72
N ARG A 99 19.15 14.21 -3.60
CA ARG A 99 18.35 15.40 -3.32
C ARG A 99 17.86 15.45 -1.87
N PHE A 100 17.65 14.29 -1.25
CA PHE A 100 17.07 14.18 0.08
C PHE A 100 18.01 13.49 1.07
N GLU A 101 18.07 14.07 2.27
CA GLU A 101 18.61 13.45 3.47
C GLU A 101 17.43 13.12 4.38
N VAL A 102 17.29 11.87 4.82
CA VAL A 102 16.09 11.39 5.53
C VAL A 102 16.42 10.95 6.95
N GLU A 103 15.71 11.52 7.91
CA GLU A 103 15.72 11.12 9.31
C GLU A 103 14.34 10.58 9.71
N LEU A 104 14.31 9.37 10.27
CA LEU A 104 13.08 8.74 10.77
C LEU A 104 13.05 8.78 12.29
N PHE A 105 11.93 9.20 12.86
CA PHE A 105 11.74 9.38 14.29
C PHE A 105 10.63 8.44 14.80
N ALA A 106 11.01 7.44 15.59
CA ALA A 106 10.11 6.43 16.12
C ALA A 106 9.67 6.78 17.55
N LEU A 107 8.36 7.00 17.75
CA LEU A 107 7.77 7.26 19.07
C LEU A 107 7.49 5.99 19.89
N ASN A 108 7.72 4.82 19.29
CA ASN A 108 7.48 3.50 19.89
C ASN A 108 8.78 2.68 19.87
N ALA A 109 9.07 2.00 20.99
CA ALA A 109 10.27 1.18 21.18
C ALA A 109 10.20 -0.16 20.44
N HIS A 110 9.05 -0.53 19.88
CA HIS A 110 8.90 -1.80 19.16
C HIS A 110 9.88 -1.88 17.97
N ARG A 111 10.50 -3.05 17.82
CA ARG A 111 11.44 -3.38 16.75
C ARG A 111 11.15 -4.75 16.19
N ASP A 112 11.15 -4.82 14.87
CA ASP A 112 11.01 -6.02 14.05
C ASP A 112 11.77 -5.85 12.72
N ASN A 113 11.69 -6.86 11.85
CA ASN A 113 12.32 -6.83 10.53
C ASN A 113 11.87 -5.65 9.64
N VAL A 114 10.67 -5.10 9.86
CA VAL A 114 10.18 -3.92 9.13
C VAL A 114 10.83 -2.65 9.66
N SER A 115 11.04 -2.53 10.97
CA SER A 115 11.79 -1.42 11.56
C SER A 115 13.25 -1.38 11.08
N GLU A 116 13.88 -2.54 10.87
CA GLU A 116 15.22 -2.63 10.29
C GLU A 116 15.23 -2.15 8.83
N LYS A 117 14.21 -2.52 8.03
CA LYS A 117 14.04 -2.02 6.66
C LYS A 117 13.88 -0.49 6.62
N PHE A 118 13.12 0.09 7.55
CA PHE A 118 13.05 1.55 7.67
C PHE A 118 14.42 2.17 7.91
N ALA A 119 15.21 1.61 8.82
CA ALA A 119 16.55 2.10 9.11
C ALA A 119 17.48 2.03 7.90
N LEU A 120 17.38 0.99 7.06
CA LEU A 120 18.17 0.86 5.82
C LEU A 120 17.88 1.96 4.80
N TYR A 121 16.67 2.52 4.78
CA TYR A 121 16.28 3.60 3.86
C TYR A 121 16.43 5.00 4.44
N ALA A 122 16.95 5.14 5.65
CA ALA A 122 17.15 6.42 6.31
C ALA A 122 18.65 6.72 6.44
N ASP A 123 19.02 8.00 6.43
CA ASP A 123 20.37 8.40 6.88
C ASP A 123 20.49 8.21 8.40
N ARG A 124 19.38 8.45 9.14
CA ARG A 124 19.28 8.21 10.58
C ARG A 124 17.92 7.65 10.96
N PHE A 125 17.93 6.63 11.81
CA PHE A 125 16.74 6.13 12.51
C PHE A 125 16.89 6.46 14.00
N VAL A 126 16.00 7.29 14.54
CA VAL A 126 16.08 7.84 15.89
C VAL A 126 14.96 7.26 16.75
N ASP A 127 15.35 6.54 17.80
CA ASP A 127 14.41 6.10 18.83
C ASP A 127 14.11 7.24 19.81
N LEU A 128 12.83 7.54 19.96
CA LEU A 128 12.32 8.57 20.87
C LEU A 128 11.49 7.97 22.01
N ALA A 129 11.29 6.65 22.04
CA ALA A 129 10.47 6.01 23.05
C ALA A 129 11.04 6.23 24.46
N GLY A 130 10.14 6.55 25.39
CA GLY A 130 10.50 6.82 26.79
C GLY A 130 11.18 8.17 27.07
N LYS A 131 11.51 8.97 26.03
CA LYS A 131 11.99 10.35 26.21
C LYS A 131 10.85 11.27 26.66
N SER A 132 11.18 12.33 27.41
CA SER A 132 10.22 13.38 27.76
C SER A 132 9.79 14.17 26.52
N GLU A 133 8.65 14.85 26.61
CA GLU A 133 8.15 15.68 25.52
C GLU A 133 9.17 16.75 25.06
N THR A 134 9.84 17.39 26.02
CA THR A 134 10.87 18.39 25.74
C THR A 134 12.11 17.78 25.08
N GLN A 135 12.55 16.60 25.54
CA GLN A 135 13.68 15.88 24.94
C GLN A 135 13.38 15.47 23.49
N ILE A 136 12.14 15.03 23.23
CA ILE A 136 11.71 14.69 21.87
C ILE A 136 11.74 15.92 20.96
N ALA A 137 11.14 17.04 21.41
CA ALA A 137 11.16 18.29 20.66
C ALA A 137 12.59 18.81 20.43
N ASP A 138 13.47 18.70 21.43
CA ASP A 138 14.89 19.07 21.32
C ASP A 138 15.65 18.24 20.30
N GLU A 139 15.44 16.92 20.29
CA GLU A 139 16.09 16.01 19.35
C GLU A 139 15.69 16.31 17.90
N ILE A 140 14.39 16.50 17.65
CA ILE A 140 13.87 16.78 16.30
C ILE A 140 14.29 18.18 15.82
N ASP A 141 14.22 19.21 16.67
CA ASP A 141 14.68 20.57 16.34
C ASP A 141 16.19 20.60 16.08
N ALA A 142 16.98 19.81 16.80
CA ALA A 142 18.42 19.68 16.58
C ALA A 142 18.78 19.02 15.23
N ALA A 143 17.87 18.25 14.65
CA ALA A 143 18.05 17.70 13.31
C ALA A 143 17.97 18.77 12.20
N GLY A 144 17.49 19.98 12.48
CA GLY A 144 17.54 21.10 11.52
C GLY A 144 16.83 20.80 10.20
N LEU A 145 15.66 20.15 10.27
CA LEU A 145 14.89 19.68 9.12
C LEU A 145 14.32 20.84 8.30
N ASP A 146 14.21 20.65 6.98
CA ASP A 146 13.46 21.52 6.08
C ASP A 146 11.97 21.17 6.08
N ILE A 147 11.68 19.86 6.09
CA ILE A 147 10.33 19.28 6.05
C ILE A 147 10.20 18.24 7.17
N LEU A 148 9.13 18.31 7.94
CA LEU A 148 8.75 17.27 8.90
C LEU A 148 7.35 16.73 8.59
N ILE A 149 7.23 15.42 8.41
CA ILE A 149 5.98 14.74 8.11
C ILE A 149 5.50 13.96 9.33
N ASP A 150 4.29 14.28 9.80
CA ASP A 150 3.50 13.45 10.71
C ASP A 150 2.89 12.27 9.94
N LEU A 151 3.12 11.05 10.42
CA LEU A 151 2.60 9.81 9.84
C LEU A 151 1.49 9.14 10.67
N GLY A 152 1.13 9.70 11.82
CA GLY A 152 0.17 9.07 12.76
C GLY A 152 -1.10 9.87 12.97
N GLY A 153 -1.04 11.20 12.89
CA GLY A 153 -2.15 12.07 13.30
C GLY A 153 -2.64 11.71 14.70
N TYR A 154 -3.96 11.56 14.89
CA TYR A 154 -4.56 11.28 16.21
C TYR A 154 -4.64 9.80 16.61
N THR A 155 -3.80 8.93 16.02
CA THR A 155 -3.74 7.52 16.41
C THR A 155 -2.68 7.28 17.49
N GLY A 156 -2.96 6.36 18.42
CA GLY A 156 -1.97 5.85 19.37
C GLY A 156 -1.20 6.94 20.13
N VAL A 157 0.13 6.84 20.12
CA VAL A 157 1.03 7.90 20.59
C VAL A 157 1.13 8.96 19.50
N THR A 158 0.28 9.98 19.59
CA THR A 158 0.10 10.95 18.51
C THR A 158 1.36 11.78 18.23
N PRO A 159 1.81 11.86 16.95
CA PRO A 159 2.86 12.81 16.57
C PRO A 159 2.41 14.27 16.69
N VAL A 160 1.10 14.54 16.58
CA VAL A 160 0.51 15.90 16.55
C VAL A 160 0.91 16.72 17.78
N THR A 161 1.09 16.08 18.93
CA THR A 161 1.61 16.73 20.14
C THR A 161 2.95 17.42 19.87
N TYR A 162 3.89 16.74 19.22
CA TYR A 162 5.21 17.27 18.92
C TYR A 162 5.20 18.24 17.74
N MET A 163 4.36 17.97 16.73
CA MET A 163 4.17 18.88 15.60
C MET A 163 3.70 20.26 16.04
N SER A 164 3.00 20.37 17.18
CA SER A 164 2.53 21.67 17.71
C SER A 164 3.65 22.65 18.09
N TYR A 165 4.90 22.18 18.24
CA TYR A 165 6.06 23.01 18.51
C TYR A 165 6.62 23.74 17.28
N GLY A 166 6.19 23.39 16.05
CA GLY A 166 6.72 23.99 14.83
C GLY A 166 8.20 23.69 14.61
N LEU A 167 8.55 22.40 14.61
CA LEU A 167 9.92 21.88 14.64
C LEU A 167 10.63 21.94 13.27
N ALA A 168 9.91 22.23 12.19
CA ALA A 168 10.46 22.45 10.85
C ALA A 168 9.77 23.64 10.16
N PRO A 169 10.43 24.33 9.19
CA PRO A 169 9.80 25.38 8.37
C PRO A 169 8.56 24.91 7.64
N ILE A 170 8.58 23.67 7.16
CA ILE A 170 7.43 23.03 6.51
C ILE A 170 7.06 21.81 7.34
N GLN A 171 5.81 21.76 7.79
CA GLN A 171 5.27 20.58 8.44
C GLN A 171 4.07 20.08 7.66
N MET A 172 3.99 18.76 7.52
CA MET A 172 2.93 18.08 6.77
C MET A 172 2.34 16.94 7.59
N THR A 173 1.13 16.52 7.26
CA THR A 173 0.53 15.27 7.74
C THR A 173 0.26 14.34 6.55
N TRP A 174 0.48 13.05 6.74
CA TRP A 174 0.25 12.02 5.74
C TRP A 174 -0.14 10.69 6.40
N ILE A 175 -1.01 9.96 5.69
CA ILE A 175 -1.36 8.55 5.88
C ILE A 175 -2.12 8.11 7.14
N GLY A 176 -1.57 8.27 8.34
CA GLY A 176 -2.05 7.54 9.53
C GLY A 176 -3.45 7.93 9.99
N TYR A 177 -3.79 9.22 9.88
CA TYR A 177 -5.09 9.75 10.27
C TYR A 177 -5.87 10.31 9.07
N PRO A 178 -7.05 9.76 8.74
CA PRO A 178 -7.83 10.15 7.56
C PRO A 178 -8.75 11.36 7.82
N GLY A 179 -8.19 12.43 8.38
CA GLY A 179 -8.89 13.69 8.66
C GLY A 179 -7.93 14.85 8.89
N THR A 180 -8.47 16.04 9.16
CA THR A 180 -7.68 17.22 9.51
C THR A 180 -7.08 17.09 10.92
N THR A 181 -5.85 17.60 11.09
CA THR A 181 -5.19 17.75 12.38
C THR A 181 -5.64 19.03 13.10
N GLY A 182 -6.36 19.93 12.45
CA GLY A 182 -6.79 21.20 13.05
C GLY A 182 -5.66 22.14 13.50
N LEU A 183 -4.39 21.74 13.33
CA LEU A 183 -3.23 22.36 13.96
C LEU A 183 -2.62 23.41 13.03
N PRO A 184 -2.55 24.69 13.42
CA PRO A 184 -1.97 25.73 12.58
C PRO A 184 -0.49 25.51 12.20
N ALA A 185 0.24 24.76 13.04
CA ALA A 185 1.64 24.43 12.80
C ALA A 185 1.82 23.36 11.71
N ILE A 186 0.78 22.61 11.31
CA ILE A 186 0.84 21.67 10.19
C ILE A 186 0.27 22.37 8.96
N HIS A 187 1.13 22.62 7.97
CA HIS A 187 0.80 23.49 6.84
C HIS A 187 0.09 22.72 5.71
N TYR A 188 0.46 21.46 5.50
CA TYR A 188 0.00 20.67 4.35
C TYR A 188 -0.51 19.28 4.75
N ARG A 189 -1.50 18.79 4.00
CA ARG A 189 -1.93 17.39 4.02
C ARG A 189 -1.71 16.79 2.64
N ILE A 190 -0.98 15.67 2.59
CA ILE A 190 -0.82 14.91 1.34
C ILE A 190 -2.11 14.12 1.10
N SER A 191 -2.72 14.33 -0.07
CA SER A 191 -4.01 13.74 -0.46
C SER A 191 -4.07 13.52 -1.99
N ASP A 192 -5.25 13.25 -2.55
CA ASP A 192 -5.51 13.09 -3.97
C ASP A 192 -6.93 13.58 -4.34
N GLY A 193 -7.21 13.67 -5.64
CA GLY A 193 -8.47 14.21 -6.15
C GLY A 193 -9.69 13.29 -5.99
N ILE A 194 -9.51 12.01 -5.71
CA ILE A 194 -10.61 11.06 -5.51
C ILE A 194 -11.00 11.00 -4.03
N SER A 195 -10.01 10.93 -3.14
CA SER A 195 -10.18 10.93 -1.69
C SER A 195 -10.62 12.30 -1.16
N ASP A 196 -10.08 13.39 -1.72
CA ASP A 196 -10.49 14.78 -1.45
C ASP A 196 -10.84 15.53 -2.76
N PRO A 197 -12.04 15.33 -3.32
CA PRO A 197 -12.49 16.04 -4.51
C PRO A 197 -12.49 17.57 -4.32
N ALA A 198 -12.50 18.30 -5.43
CA ALA A 198 -12.59 19.76 -5.41
C ALA A 198 -13.84 20.21 -4.61
N GLY A 199 -13.66 21.21 -3.73
CA GLY A 199 -14.68 21.70 -2.80
C GLY A 199 -14.52 21.18 -1.37
N ASN A 200 -13.75 20.11 -1.15
CA ASN A 200 -13.49 19.57 0.18
C ASN A 200 -12.43 20.34 1.00
N GLU A 201 -11.81 21.40 0.46
CA GLU A 201 -10.80 22.22 1.15
C GLU A 201 -11.35 22.81 2.47
N ALA A 202 -12.65 23.12 2.52
CA ALA A 202 -13.31 23.62 3.71
C ALA A 202 -13.34 22.61 4.88
N ASN A 203 -13.00 21.34 4.65
CA ASN A 203 -12.91 20.34 5.72
C ASN A 203 -11.57 20.39 6.46
N TYR A 204 -10.58 21.12 5.96
CA TYR A 204 -9.20 21.08 6.46
C TYR A 204 -8.73 22.45 6.96
N THR A 205 -7.83 22.42 7.94
CA THR A 205 -7.00 23.57 8.28
C THR A 205 -5.71 23.61 7.46
N GLU A 206 -5.22 22.44 7.06
CA GLU A 206 -4.08 22.27 6.18
C GLU A 206 -4.44 22.61 4.73
N LYS A 207 -3.45 23.04 3.97
CA LYS A 207 -3.56 23.10 2.50
C LYS A 207 -3.43 21.68 1.93
N LEU A 208 -4.31 21.30 1.02
CA LEU A 208 -4.26 19.99 0.38
C LEU A 208 -3.19 19.96 -0.73
N LEU A 209 -2.19 19.10 -0.57
CA LEU A 209 -1.24 18.74 -1.62
C LEU A 209 -1.75 17.47 -2.31
N ARG A 210 -2.40 17.66 -3.46
CA ARG A 210 -3.04 16.56 -4.19
C ARG A 210 -2.08 15.90 -5.18
N ALA A 211 -1.79 14.63 -4.94
CA ALA A 211 -1.10 13.77 -5.90
C ALA A 211 -1.95 13.61 -7.17
N PRO A 212 -1.34 13.45 -8.36
CA PRO A 212 -2.07 13.39 -9.62
C PRO A 212 -3.05 12.22 -9.73
N VAL A 213 -2.76 11.07 -9.11
CA VAL A 213 -3.58 9.86 -9.20
C VAL A 213 -4.04 9.37 -7.82
N ILE A 214 -3.10 9.03 -6.94
CA ILE A 214 -3.39 8.52 -5.60
C ILE A 214 -2.37 9.02 -4.58
N ALA A 215 -2.81 9.27 -3.34
CA ALA A 215 -2.00 9.89 -2.30
C ALA A 215 -1.03 8.92 -1.59
N ALA A 216 -1.09 7.62 -1.89
CA ALA A 216 -0.24 6.61 -1.28
C ALA A 216 -0.11 5.40 -2.21
N THR A 217 1.11 4.93 -2.40
CA THR A 217 1.43 3.74 -3.20
C THR A 217 1.66 2.56 -2.28
N TYR A 218 1.17 1.38 -2.62
CA TYR A 218 1.16 0.20 -1.78
C TYR A 218 2.14 -0.86 -2.30
N ALA A 219 2.93 -1.43 -1.39
CA ALA A 219 3.67 -2.66 -1.60
C ALA A 219 3.24 -3.71 -0.55
N PRO A 220 2.94 -4.96 -0.95
CA PRO A 220 2.58 -6.01 -0.01
C PRO A 220 3.75 -6.34 0.93
N LEU A 221 3.47 -6.44 2.22
CA LEU A 221 4.43 -6.84 3.24
C LEU A 221 4.29 -8.33 3.53
N VAL A 222 4.80 -9.14 2.61
CA VAL A 222 5.06 -10.55 2.88
C VAL A 222 6.29 -10.68 3.79
N ASN A 223 6.27 -11.66 4.70
CA ASN A 223 7.30 -11.81 5.73
C ASN A 223 8.72 -11.95 5.14
N VAL A 224 8.82 -12.65 4.02
CA VAL A 224 10.04 -12.81 3.21
C VAL A 224 9.74 -12.21 1.83
N PRO A 225 10.47 -11.17 1.35
CA PRO A 225 10.13 -10.45 0.13
C PRO A 225 9.93 -11.36 -1.09
N LEU A 226 10.83 -12.31 -1.31
CA LEU A 226 10.76 -13.24 -2.44
C LEU A 226 9.60 -14.23 -2.34
N SER A 227 9.01 -14.42 -1.15
CA SER A 227 7.85 -15.28 -1.01
C SER A 227 6.61 -14.72 -1.73
N VAL A 228 6.60 -13.45 -2.16
CA VAL A 228 5.54 -12.89 -3.01
C VAL A 228 5.27 -13.71 -4.28
N TYR A 229 6.28 -14.48 -4.74
CA TYR A 229 6.16 -15.36 -5.89
C TYR A 229 5.58 -16.75 -5.54
N GLU A 230 5.35 -17.08 -4.28
CA GLU A 230 4.91 -18.42 -3.86
C GLU A 230 3.48 -18.75 -4.30
N PRO A 231 3.17 -20.03 -4.62
CA PRO A 231 1.86 -20.43 -5.18
C PRO A 231 0.63 -20.12 -4.30
N HIS A 232 0.82 -19.91 -3.00
CA HIS A 232 -0.28 -19.57 -2.10
C HIS A 232 -0.70 -18.08 -2.18
N TYR A 233 0.15 -17.21 -2.72
CA TYR A 233 -0.17 -15.81 -3.04
C TYR A 233 -0.61 -15.59 -4.49
N ALA A 234 -0.56 -16.65 -5.31
CA ALA A 234 -1.07 -16.61 -6.68
C ALA A 234 -2.57 -16.32 -6.69
N VAL A 235 -3.00 -15.47 -7.63
CA VAL A 235 -4.43 -15.26 -7.88
C VAL A 235 -4.98 -16.52 -8.54
N ARG A 236 -6.08 -17.02 -7.98
CA ARG A 236 -6.79 -18.20 -8.47
C ARG A 236 -8.11 -17.82 -9.11
N GLN A 237 -8.74 -18.78 -9.77
CA GLN A 237 -10.12 -18.63 -10.20
C GLN A 237 -11.05 -18.32 -9.01
N THR A 238 -12.20 -17.73 -9.30
CA THR A 238 -13.17 -17.34 -8.28
C THR A 238 -13.76 -18.59 -7.62
N PRO A 239 -13.81 -18.68 -6.27
CA PRO A 239 -14.38 -19.83 -5.56
C PRO A 239 -15.80 -20.18 -5.96
N ALA A 240 -16.60 -19.20 -6.39
CA ALA A 240 -17.98 -19.41 -6.82
C ALA A 240 -18.13 -20.42 -7.98
N LEU A 241 -17.10 -20.62 -8.81
CA LEU A 241 -17.13 -21.63 -9.87
C LEU A 241 -17.21 -23.06 -9.32
N GLU A 242 -16.53 -23.32 -8.21
CA GLU A 242 -16.51 -24.65 -7.57
C GLU A 242 -17.61 -24.77 -6.50
N ALA A 243 -17.81 -23.71 -5.72
CA ALA A 243 -18.77 -23.71 -4.61
C ALA A 243 -20.23 -23.63 -5.07
N GLY A 244 -20.50 -23.10 -6.27
CA GLY A 244 -21.85 -22.87 -6.79
C GLY A 244 -22.60 -21.71 -6.13
N PHE A 245 -21.92 -20.91 -5.30
CA PHE A 245 -22.46 -19.70 -4.68
C PHE A 245 -21.35 -18.66 -4.48
N VAL A 246 -21.74 -17.37 -4.43
CA VAL A 246 -20.83 -16.26 -4.17
C VAL A 246 -20.55 -16.13 -2.67
N THR A 247 -19.28 -15.94 -2.31
CA THR A 247 -18.81 -15.58 -0.98
C THR A 247 -18.38 -14.12 -0.97
N PHE A 248 -19.17 -13.28 -0.30
CA PHE A 248 -18.79 -11.92 0.03
C PHE A 248 -17.82 -11.92 1.21
N GLY A 249 -16.70 -11.21 1.10
CA GLY A 249 -15.64 -11.16 2.10
C GLY A 249 -15.46 -9.78 2.72
N CYS A 250 -14.97 -9.73 3.96
CA CYS A 250 -14.47 -8.48 4.57
C CYS A 250 -13.42 -8.74 5.65
N CYS A 251 -12.15 -8.43 5.38
CA CYS A 251 -11.09 -8.45 6.39
C CYS A 251 -10.92 -7.06 6.99
N ILE A 252 -11.49 -6.79 8.17
CA ILE A 252 -11.63 -5.43 8.69
C ILE A 252 -11.38 -5.36 10.20
N ASN A 253 -11.32 -4.14 10.75
CA ASN A 253 -11.43 -3.90 12.18
C ASN A 253 -12.93 -3.88 12.56
N LEU A 254 -13.33 -4.59 13.62
CA LEU A 254 -14.71 -4.63 14.12
C LEU A 254 -15.33 -3.24 14.30
N ALA A 255 -14.51 -2.24 14.66
CA ALA A 255 -14.92 -0.85 14.80
C ALA A 255 -15.60 -0.26 13.55
N LYS A 256 -15.24 -0.74 12.35
CA LYS A 256 -15.76 -0.27 11.07
C LYS A 256 -17.07 -0.96 10.66
N ILE A 257 -17.47 -2.03 11.35
CA ILE A 257 -18.77 -2.70 11.12
C ILE A 257 -19.86 -1.91 11.87
N SER A 258 -20.24 -0.77 11.29
CA SER A 258 -21.28 0.13 11.77
C SER A 258 -22.68 -0.44 11.48
N GLU A 259 -23.72 0.21 12.01
CA GLU A 259 -25.12 -0.10 11.65
C GLU A 259 -25.37 0.11 10.15
N ARG A 260 -24.77 1.15 9.55
CA ARG A 260 -24.87 1.43 8.11
C ARG A 260 -24.22 0.31 7.28
N THR A 261 -23.05 -0.16 7.69
CA THR A 261 -22.38 -1.31 7.06
C THR A 261 -23.28 -2.55 7.09
N LEU A 262 -23.87 -2.87 8.25
CA LEU A 262 -24.75 -4.03 8.38
C LEU A 262 -26.02 -3.90 7.51
N GLY A 263 -26.60 -2.70 7.41
CA GLY A 263 -27.73 -2.43 6.53
C GLY A 263 -27.39 -2.68 5.04
N LEU A 264 -26.23 -2.18 4.58
CA LEU A 264 -25.75 -2.40 3.21
C LEU A 264 -25.54 -3.90 2.93
N TRP A 265 -24.85 -4.61 3.82
CA TRP A 265 -24.58 -6.04 3.65
C TRP A 265 -25.86 -6.87 3.68
N SER A 266 -26.80 -6.53 4.57
CA SER A 266 -28.12 -7.16 4.62
C SER A 266 -28.88 -7.01 3.30
N ALA A 267 -28.92 -5.80 2.74
CA ALA A 267 -29.57 -5.53 1.46
C ALA A 267 -28.94 -6.29 0.28
N VAL A 268 -27.61 -6.43 0.25
CA VAL A 268 -26.91 -7.26 -0.74
C VAL A 268 -27.27 -8.74 -0.59
N LEU A 269 -27.16 -9.28 0.63
CA LEU A 269 -27.41 -10.69 0.91
C LEU A 269 -28.87 -11.10 0.67
N ALA A 270 -29.81 -10.19 0.88
CA ALA A 270 -31.23 -10.39 0.58
C ALA A 270 -31.48 -10.55 -0.93
N ARG A 271 -30.72 -9.84 -1.78
CA ARG A 271 -30.83 -9.90 -3.25
C ARG A 271 -29.96 -10.97 -3.90
N CYS A 272 -29.06 -11.58 -3.14
CA CYS A 272 -28.22 -12.70 -3.57
C CYS A 272 -28.55 -13.95 -2.74
N PRO A 273 -29.69 -14.62 -2.97
CA PRO A 273 -30.04 -15.83 -2.22
C PRO A 273 -28.97 -16.91 -2.42
N GLY A 274 -28.65 -17.65 -1.35
CA GLY A 274 -27.62 -18.70 -1.38
C GLY A 274 -26.19 -18.21 -1.18
N SER A 275 -25.89 -16.92 -1.31
CA SER A 275 -24.54 -16.39 -1.05
C SER A 275 -24.14 -16.50 0.43
N ARG A 276 -22.84 -16.35 0.72
CA ARG A 276 -22.27 -16.35 2.08
C ARG A 276 -21.57 -15.03 2.37
N LEU A 277 -21.45 -14.70 3.65
CA LEU A 277 -20.64 -13.58 4.14
C LEU A 277 -19.51 -14.13 5.02
N MET A 278 -18.26 -13.85 4.68
CA MET A 278 -17.10 -14.21 5.50
C MET A 278 -16.43 -12.95 6.03
N VAL A 279 -16.28 -12.86 7.36
CA VAL A 279 -15.69 -11.68 8.01
C VAL A 279 -14.50 -12.09 8.85
N GLU A 280 -13.34 -11.49 8.55
CA GLU A 280 -12.14 -11.65 9.36
C GLU A 280 -11.90 -10.41 10.23
N CYS A 281 -11.90 -10.63 11.54
CA CYS A 281 -11.74 -9.59 12.54
C CYS A 281 -10.87 -10.05 13.71
N ASN A 282 -10.17 -9.10 14.34
CA ASN A 282 -9.46 -9.38 15.59
C ASN A 282 -10.47 -9.67 16.73
N GLY A 283 -10.19 -10.69 17.56
CA GLY A 283 -11.02 -11.06 18.71
C GLY A 283 -12.15 -12.04 18.41
N LEU A 284 -12.35 -12.49 17.16
CA LEU A 284 -13.39 -13.49 16.81
C LEU A 284 -13.04 -14.93 17.25
N ASP A 285 -11.86 -15.13 17.84
CA ASP A 285 -11.47 -16.33 18.59
C ASP A 285 -12.21 -16.44 19.94
N LYS A 286 -12.81 -15.33 20.42
CA LYS A 286 -13.59 -15.27 21.65
C LYS A 286 -15.07 -15.40 21.35
N ASP A 287 -15.72 -16.39 21.96
CA ASP A 287 -17.14 -16.66 21.74
C ASP A 287 -18.03 -15.45 22.07
N GLU A 288 -17.73 -14.69 23.13
CA GLU A 288 -18.54 -13.54 23.52
C GLU A 288 -18.55 -12.44 22.44
N VAL A 289 -17.39 -12.20 21.81
CA VAL A 289 -17.24 -11.21 20.74
C VAL A 289 -17.93 -11.69 19.47
N LYS A 290 -17.76 -12.98 19.13
CA LYS A 290 -18.38 -13.61 17.98
C LYS A 290 -19.91 -13.60 18.08
N GLN A 291 -20.47 -14.01 19.22
CA GLN A 291 -21.92 -14.03 19.44
C GLN A 291 -22.52 -12.62 19.41
N LEU A 292 -21.82 -11.62 19.97
CA LEU A 292 -22.28 -10.24 19.89
C LEU A 292 -22.33 -9.71 18.45
N LEU A 293 -21.33 -10.06 17.61
CA LEU A 293 -21.35 -9.69 16.19
C LEU A 293 -22.50 -10.37 15.45
N LEU A 294 -22.70 -11.68 15.65
CA LEU A 294 -23.78 -12.44 15.01
C LEU A 294 -25.16 -11.92 15.42
N ALA A 295 -25.36 -11.60 16.70
CA ALA A 295 -26.61 -11.00 17.18
C ALA A 295 -26.89 -9.64 16.52
N ARG A 296 -25.87 -8.79 16.33
CA ARG A 296 -26.02 -7.52 15.59
C ARG A 296 -26.34 -7.74 14.11
N MET A 297 -25.74 -8.75 13.49
CA MET A 297 -26.01 -9.14 12.10
C MET A 297 -27.45 -9.63 11.96
N GLU A 298 -27.92 -10.50 12.86
CA GLU A 298 -29.29 -11.01 12.89
C GLU A 298 -30.30 -9.87 13.05
N GLN A 299 -30.05 -8.93 13.98
CA GLN A 299 -30.87 -7.73 14.17
C GLN A 299 -30.94 -6.85 12.91
N ALA A 300 -29.88 -6.84 12.09
CA ALA A 300 -29.84 -6.13 10.81
C ALA A 300 -30.46 -6.93 9.65
N GLY A 301 -30.97 -8.14 9.89
CA GLY A 301 -31.60 -9.01 8.88
C GLY A 301 -30.63 -9.95 8.15
N ILE A 302 -29.40 -10.12 8.66
CA ILE A 302 -28.43 -11.08 8.12
C ILE A 302 -28.56 -12.39 8.89
N ASP A 303 -28.98 -13.46 8.21
CA ASP A 303 -29.04 -14.80 8.77
C ASP A 303 -27.65 -15.27 9.25
N PRO A 304 -27.45 -15.53 10.56
CA PRO A 304 -26.18 -16.01 11.11
C PRO A 304 -25.67 -17.31 10.47
N GLN A 305 -26.55 -18.16 9.93
CA GLN A 305 -26.14 -19.40 9.24
C GLN A 305 -25.41 -19.15 7.91
N ARG A 306 -25.56 -17.94 7.35
CA ARG A 306 -24.84 -17.51 6.14
C ARG A 306 -23.51 -16.83 6.45
N VAL A 307 -23.17 -16.65 7.73
CA VAL A 307 -21.99 -15.89 8.17
C VAL A 307 -20.88 -16.83 8.65
N VAL A 308 -19.67 -16.62 8.13
CA VAL A 308 -18.44 -17.27 8.60
C VAL A 308 -17.56 -16.24 9.30
N CYS A 309 -17.40 -16.38 10.61
CA CYS A 309 -16.51 -15.55 11.42
C CYS A 309 -15.11 -16.17 11.46
N VAL A 310 -14.10 -15.44 10.99
CA VAL A 310 -12.70 -15.88 10.95
C VAL A 310 -11.87 -15.04 11.94
N PRO A 311 -11.15 -15.65 12.89
CA PRO A 311 -10.24 -14.92 13.75
C PRO A 311 -9.04 -14.41 12.94
N ARG A 312 -8.63 -13.16 13.19
CA ARG A 312 -7.45 -12.57 12.57
C ARG A 312 -6.20 -13.40 12.90
N SER A 313 -5.46 -13.80 11.87
CA SER A 313 -4.19 -14.51 12.05
C SER A 313 -3.18 -14.09 10.98
N ARG A 314 -1.88 -14.11 11.32
CA ARG A 314 -0.80 -13.83 10.36
C ARG A 314 -0.79 -14.84 9.21
N VAL A 315 -1.18 -16.09 9.46
CA VAL A 315 -1.23 -17.13 8.41
C VAL A 315 -2.33 -16.88 7.38
N ASN A 316 -3.34 -16.08 7.72
CA ASN A 316 -4.44 -15.73 6.83
C ASN A 316 -4.10 -14.53 5.93
N GLN A 317 -3.04 -13.77 6.27
CA GLN A 317 -2.68 -12.56 5.54
C GLN A 317 -2.51 -12.88 4.06
N TYR A 318 -3.26 -12.18 3.22
CA TYR A 318 -3.44 -12.43 1.78
C TYR A 318 -4.15 -13.74 1.41
N VAL A 319 -3.78 -14.87 2.00
CA VAL A 319 -4.28 -16.20 1.60
C VAL A 319 -5.80 -16.31 1.75
N LEU A 320 -6.38 -15.70 2.78
CA LEU A 320 -7.83 -15.74 3.01
C LEU A 320 -8.65 -15.11 1.87
N TYR A 321 -8.09 -14.16 1.15
CA TYR A 321 -8.75 -13.54 -0.02
C TYR A 321 -8.95 -14.52 -1.18
N ASN A 322 -8.26 -15.67 -1.19
CA ASN A 322 -8.57 -16.77 -2.11
C ASN A 322 -9.92 -17.44 -1.81
N SER A 323 -10.51 -17.21 -0.64
CA SER A 323 -11.84 -17.71 -0.27
C SER A 323 -12.95 -16.69 -0.54
N PHE A 324 -12.63 -15.50 -1.06
CA PHE A 324 -13.60 -14.45 -1.36
C PHE A 324 -13.80 -14.32 -2.86
N ASP A 325 -15.04 -14.07 -3.26
CA ASP A 325 -15.39 -13.72 -4.63
C ASP A 325 -15.43 -12.19 -4.81
N ILE A 326 -16.05 -11.48 -3.86
CA ILE A 326 -16.22 -10.01 -3.86
C ILE A 326 -16.01 -9.50 -2.43
N VAL A 327 -15.27 -8.40 -2.26
CA VAL A 327 -15.21 -7.70 -0.97
C VAL A 327 -16.33 -6.65 -0.88
N LEU A 328 -17.08 -6.71 0.21
CA LEU A 328 -18.00 -5.65 0.62
C LEU A 328 -17.29 -4.74 1.62
N ASP A 329 -17.01 -3.51 1.20
CA ASP A 329 -16.36 -2.53 2.07
C ASP A 329 -17.31 -2.01 3.16
N THR A 330 -16.76 -1.24 4.09
CA THR A 330 -17.49 -0.65 5.22
C THR A 330 -17.76 0.83 5.03
N ALA A 331 -18.79 1.34 5.71
CA ALA A 331 -19.12 2.77 5.76
C ALA A 331 -19.49 3.19 7.20
N PRO A 332 -19.21 4.43 7.66
CA PRO A 332 -18.58 5.52 6.91
C PRO A 332 -17.06 5.33 6.75
N MET A 333 -16.39 4.67 7.70
CA MET A 333 -14.95 4.44 7.54
C MET A 333 -14.69 3.28 6.57
N THR A 334 -14.22 3.62 5.38
CA THR A 334 -13.83 2.66 4.33
C THR A 334 -12.55 1.90 4.68
N GLY A 335 -12.23 0.89 3.89
CA GLY A 335 -10.94 0.21 3.89
C GLY A 335 -9.74 1.12 3.54
N GLY A 336 -8.58 0.50 3.46
CA GLY A 336 -7.31 1.17 3.14
C GLY A 336 -6.28 0.12 2.72
N ALA A 337 -5.38 -0.26 3.63
CA ALA A 337 -4.44 -1.35 3.38
C ALA A 337 -5.15 -2.66 2.98
N ASN A 338 -6.25 -3.02 3.66
CA ASN A 338 -7.04 -4.21 3.34
C ASN A 338 -7.77 -4.16 1.99
N THR A 339 -8.10 -2.97 1.50
CA THR A 339 -8.61 -2.76 0.14
C THR A 339 -7.50 -3.04 -0.86
N CYS A 340 -6.28 -2.57 -0.57
CA CYS A 340 -5.11 -2.88 -1.39
C CYS A 340 -4.81 -4.38 -1.35
N ASP A 341 -4.85 -5.04 -0.18
CA ASP A 341 -4.65 -6.48 -0.04
C ASP A 341 -5.65 -7.27 -0.91
N ALA A 342 -6.92 -6.87 -0.92
CA ALA A 342 -7.97 -7.49 -1.71
C ALA A 342 -7.72 -7.36 -3.22
N LEU A 343 -7.50 -6.12 -3.69
CA LEU A 343 -7.25 -5.82 -5.09
C LEU A 343 -5.96 -6.48 -5.58
N TRP A 344 -4.92 -6.47 -4.73
CA TRP A 344 -3.71 -7.24 -4.93
C TRP A 344 -4.13 -8.71 -5.15
N MET A 345 -4.76 -9.37 -4.18
CA MET A 345 -5.19 -10.79 -4.28
C MET A 345 -6.28 -11.12 -5.32
N GLY A 346 -6.61 -10.19 -6.22
CA GLY A 346 -7.52 -10.41 -7.33
C GLY A 346 -8.99 -10.29 -6.97
N VAL A 347 -9.33 -9.83 -5.76
CA VAL A 347 -10.72 -9.70 -5.32
C VAL A 347 -11.21 -8.27 -5.56
N PRO A 348 -12.27 -8.06 -6.37
CA PRO A 348 -12.87 -6.74 -6.53
C PRO A 348 -13.51 -6.26 -5.23
N VAL A 349 -13.49 -4.94 -5.03
CA VAL A 349 -14.02 -4.28 -3.81
C VAL A 349 -15.14 -3.34 -4.20
N VAL A 350 -16.34 -3.57 -3.68
CA VAL A 350 -17.46 -2.62 -3.79
C VAL A 350 -17.42 -1.69 -2.59
N THR A 351 -17.36 -0.38 -2.82
CA THR A 351 -17.22 0.63 -1.76
C THR A 351 -18.21 1.77 -1.92
N LEU A 352 -18.62 2.38 -0.80
CA LEU A 352 -19.52 3.53 -0.77
C LEU A 352 -18.70 4.81 -0.54
N ALA A 353 -18.55 5.61 -1.58
CA ALA A 353 -17.83 6.87 -1.56
C ALA A 353 -18.67 7.97 -0.89
N GLY A 354 -18.33 8.30 0.36
CA GLY A 354 -19.01 9.34 1.13
C GLY A 354 -18.49 10.75 0.85
N ARG A 355 -18.66 11.67 1.82
CA ARG A 355 -18.32 13.10 1.66
C ARG A 355 -16.98 13.46 2.29
N ALA A 356 -16.55 12.74 3.32
CA ALA A 356 -15.27 12.94 4.00
C ALA A 356 -14.19 11.98 3.47
N PHE A 357 -12.91 12.31 3.69
CA PHE A 357 -11.78 11.50 3.23
C PHE A 357 -11.81 10.06 3.74
N HIS A 358 -12.11 9.82 5.02
CA HIS A 358 -12.21 8.46 5.58
C HIS A 358 -13.31 7.61 4.92
N GLU A 359 -14.26 8.23 4.24
CA GLU A 359 -15.32 7.58 3.46
C GLU A 359 -14.96 7.34 2.00
N ARG A 360 -13.72 7.66 1.57
CA ARG A 360 -13.32 7.66 0.15
C ARG A 360 -11.97 7.01 -0.13
N ILE A 361 -11.27 6.51 0.89
CA ILE A 361 -9.94 5.88 0.73
C ILE A 361 -10.02 4.70 -0.25
N SER A 362 -10.96 3.79 -0.04
CA SER A 362 -11.17 2.67 -0.96
C SER A 362 -11.57 3.11 -2.36
N ALA A 363 -12.32 4.22 -2.49
CA ALA A 363 -12.72 4.77 -3.79
C ALA A 363 -11.50 5.17 -4.63
N ALA A 364 -10.48 5.78 -4.01
CA ALA A 364 -9.22 6.08 -4.68
C ALA A 364 -8.48 4.81 -5.10
N CYS A 365 -8.43 3.78 -4.24
CA CYS A 365 -7.78 2.51 -4.58
C CYS A 365 -8.44 1.80 -5.77
N VAL A 366 -9.78 1.70 -5.80
CA VAL A 366 -10.49 1.05 -6.91
C VAL A 366 -10.39 1.86 -8.21
N HIS A 367 -10.37 3.20 -8.11
CA HIS A 367 -10.16 4.06 -9.28
C HIS A 367 -8.76 3.87 -9.87
N ALA A 368 -7.72 3.78 -9.02
CA ALA A 368 -6.34 3.61 -9.45
C ALA A 368 -6.14 2.35 -10.31
N VAL A 369 -6.85 1.25 -10.02
CA VAL A 369 -6.77 0.00 -10.77
C VAL A 369 -7.76 -0.10 -11.95
N GLY A 370 -8.41 1.02 -12.31
CA GLY A 370 -9.34 1.11 -13.43
C GLY A 370 -10.73 0.53 -13.15
N LEU A 371 -11.13 0.42 -11.88
CA LEU A 371 -12.43 -0.09 -11.43
C LEU A 371 -13.27 0.99 -10.75
N GLY A 372 -13.21 2.23 -11.25
CA GLY A 372 -13.95 3.37 -10.69
C GLY A 372 -15.47 3.14 -10.59
N GLY A 373 -16.05 2.27 -11.43
CA GLY A 373 -17.47 1.88 -11.34
C GLY A 373 -17.85 1.13 -10.07
N LEU A 374 -16.87 0.61 -9.30
CA LEU A 374 -17.11 -0.04 -8.01
C LEU A 374 -17.11 0.94 -6.82
N ALA A 375 -16.78 2.20 -7.05
CA ALA A 375 -16.92 3.29 -6.08
C ALA A 375 -18.31 3.93 -6.23
N CYS A 376 -19.24 3.49 -5.40
CA CYS A 376 -20.65 3.87 -5.49
C CYS A 376 -20.91 5.17 -4.71
N GLU A 377 -21.73 6.07 -5.24
CA GLU A 377 -22.09 7.35 -4.57
C GLU A 377 -23.40 7.29 -3.77
N SER A 378 -24.08 6.14 -3.78
CA SER A 378 -25.30 5.91 -3.01
C SER A 378 -25.40 4.46 -2.53
N GLU A 379 -26.21 4.24 -1.49
CA GLU A 379 -26.46 2.91 -0.92
C GLU A 379 -27.14 1.99 -1.93
N ASP A 380 -28.09 2.50 -2.72
CA ASP A 380 -28.75 1.74 -3.78
C ASP A 380 -27.76 1.32 -4.87
N ALA A 381 -26.85 2.22 -5.28
CA ALA A 381 -25.79 1.90 -6.24
C ALA A 381 -24.82 0.86 -5.68
N TYR A 382 -24.47 0.94 -4.39
CA TYR A 382 -23.64 -0.04 -3.70
C TYR A 382 -24.28 -1.44 -3.78
N VAL A 383 -25.57 -1.53 -3.44
CA VAL A 383 -26.30 -2.81 -3.46
C VAL A 383 -26.45 -3.32 -4.90
N ALA A 384 -26.81 -2.47 -5.85
CA ALA A 384 -26.98 -2.85 -7.25
C ALA A 384 -25.66 -3.37 -7.85
N THR A 385 -24.54 -2.68 -7.62
CA THR A 385 -23.22 -3.07 -8.13
C THR A 385 -22.75 -4.41 -7.56
N ALA A 386 -22.94 -4.62 -6.26
CA ALA A 386 -22.59 -5.91 -5.64
C ALA A 386 -23.44 -7.07 -6.18
N VAL A 387 -24.72 -6.84 -6.42
CA VAL A 387 -25.65 -7.84 -6.98
C VAL A 387 -25.31 -8.14 -8.45
N GLU A 388 -24.98 -7.12 -9.24
CA GLU A 388 -24.57 -7.28 -10.64
C GLU A 388 -23.30 -8.12 -10.76
N LEU A 389 -22.26 -7.79 -9.98
CA LEU A 389 -21.03 -8.57 -9.93
C LEU A 389 -21.28 -10.03 -9.50
N ALA A 390 -22.15 -10.25 -8.51
CA ALA A 390 -22.47 -11.58 -8.03
C ALA A 390 -23.32 -12.40 -9.03
N GLY A 391 -24.03 -11.73 -9.93
CA GLY A 391 -24.87 -12.35 -10.95
C GLY A 391 -24.10 -12.88 -12.17
N ASP A 392 -22.89 -12.38 -12.43
CA ASP A 392 -22.03 -12.79 -13.55
C ASP A 392 -20.73 -13.44 -13.05
N VAL A 393 -20.82 -14.71 -12.61
CA VAL A 393 -19.65 -15.48 -12.13
C VAL A 393 -18.54 -15.62 -13.20
N PRO A 394 -18.84 -15.90 -14.48
CA PRO A 394 -17.81 -15.92 -15.53
C PRO A 394 -17.10 -14.56 -15.68
N GLY A 395 -17.84 -13.45 -15.71
CA GLY A 395 -17.27 -12.11 -15.77
C GLY A 395 -16.44 -11.76 -14.54
N LEU A 396 -16.92 -12.12 -13.35
CA LEU A 396 -16.19 -11.97 -12.09
C LEU A 396 -14.86 -12.73 -12.10
N ASN A 397 -14.86 -13.97 -12.58
CA ASN A 397 -13.65 -14.77 -12.72
C ASN A 397 -12.65 -14.13 -13.71
N ALA A 398 -13.13 -13.65 -14.86
CA ALA A 398 -12.29 -12.97 -15.83
C ALA A 398 -11.68 -11.69 -15.24
N LEU A 399 -12.46 -10.89 -14.50
CA LEU A 399 -11.96 -9.72 -13.79
C LEU A 399 -10.88 -10.09 -12.78
N ARG A 400 -11.16 -11.06 -11.90
CA ARG A 400 -10.25 -11.55 -10.85
C ARG A 400 -8.88 -11.90 -11.40
N LEU A 401 -8.83 -12.70 -12.46
CA LEU A 401 -7.57 -13.16 -13.07
C LEU A 401 -6.73 -12.03 -13.68
N THR A 402 -7.34 -10.88 -14.02
CA THR A 402 -6.60 -9.72 -14.53
C THR A 402 -6.19 -8.71 -13.45
N LEU A 403 -6.81 -8.75 -12.28
CA LEU A 403 -6.78 -7.65 -11.33
C LEU A 403 -5.40 -7.45 -10.67
N ARG A 404 -4.68 -8.55 -10.38
CA ARG A 404 -3.26 -8.52 -9.94
C ARG A 404 -2.40 -7.67 -10.87
N SER A 405 -2.48 -7.95 -12.17
CA SER A 405 -1.67 -7.25 -13.18
C SER A 405 -2.10 -5.78 -13.31
N ARG A 406 -3.40 -5.48 -13.25
CA ARG A 406 -3.90 -4.10 -13.22
C ARG A 406 -3.38 -3.33 -12.00
N PHE A 407 -3.37 -3.98 -10.84
CA PHE A 407 -2.84 -3.40 -9.61
C PHE A 407 -1.36 -3.05 -9.74
N GLU A 408 -0.52 -4.01 -10.13
CA GLU A 408 0.94 -3.85 -10.21
C GLU A 408 1.37 -2.84 -11.27
N GLN A 409 0.55 -2.61 -12.32
CA GLN A 409 0.80 -1.60 -13.36
C GLN A 409 0.15 -0.24 -13.08
N SER A 410 -0.66 -0.14 -12.02
CA SER A 410 -1.32 1.11 -11.65
C SER A 410 -0.43 2.02 -10.80
N ALA A 411 -0.83 3.27 -10.64
CA ALA A 411 -0.20 4.21 -9.71
C ALA A 411 -0.28 3.74 -8.23
N LEU A 412 -1.14 2.76 -7.90
CA LEU A 412 -1.17 2.16 -6.57
C LEU A 412 -0.03 1.15 -6.38
N GLY A 413 0.42 0.47 -7.44
CA GLY A 413 1.54 -0.48 -7.40
C GLY A 413 2.91 0.10 -7.78
N ASP A 414 2.95 1.28 -8.38
CA ASP A 414 4.18 1.96 -8.81
C ASP A 414 4.44 3.25 -8.00
N ALA A 415 5.43 3.18 -7.09
CA ALA A 415 5.82 4.29 -6.23
C ALA A 415 6.62 5.40 -6.94
N ALA A 416 7.29 5.10 -8.05
CA ALA A 416 8.25 6.03 -8.63
C ALA A 416 7.61 7.35 -9.13
N PRO A 417 6.44 7.35 -9.81
CA PRO A 417 5.75 8.59 -10.19
C PRO A 417 5.32 9.43 -8.98
N PHE A 418 4.81 8.79 -7.92
CA PHE A 418 4.40 9.47 -6.70
C PHE A 418 5.61 10.12 -5.99
N CYS A 419 6.73 9.40 -5.87
CA CYS A 419 7.96 9.96 -5.30
C CYS A 419 8.46 11.16 -6.11
N ARG A 420 8.55 11.06 -7.44
CA ARG A 420 8.98 12.20 -8.28
C ARG A 420 8.07 13.42 -8.10
N TRP A 421 6.76 13.21 -8.04
CA TRP A 421 5.82 14.28 -7.74
C TRP A 421 6.10 14.91 -6.37
N PHE A 422 6.23 14.10 -5.31
CA PHE A 422 6.52 14.60 -3.97
C PHE A 422 7.84 15.38 -3.94
N GLU A 423 8.90 14.86 -4.56
CA GLU A 423 10.21 15.52 -4.63
C GLU A 423 10.11 16.90 -5.28
N GLN A 424 9.33 17.04 -6.35
CA GLN A 424 9.07 18.33 -7.00
C GLN A 424 8.33 19.29 -6.07
N GLN A 425 7.28 18.82 -5.38
CA GLN A 425 6.53 19.65 -4.41
C GLN A 425 7.43 20.09 -3.25
N ALA A 426 8.16 19.17 -2.66
CA ALA A 426 9.12 19.44 -1.58
C ALA A 426 10.18 20.45 -2.01
N THR A 427 10.74 20.30 -3.22
CA THR A 427 11.73 21.23 -3.77
C THR A 427 11.14 22.63 -3.95
N ALA A 428 9.94 22.74 -4.54
CA ALA A 428 9.28 24.02 -4.75
C ALA A 428 9.01 24.74 -3.42
N LEU A 429 8.51 24.02 -2.41
CA LEU A 429 8.20 24.58 -1.10
C LEU A 429 9.47 25.04 -0.35
N VAL A 430 10.56 24.29 -0.43
CA VAL A 430 11.83 24.66 0.24
C VAL A 430 12.50 25.84 -0.49
N ALA A 431 12.37 25.90 -1.82
CA ALA A 431 12.88 27.00 -2.65
C ALA A 431 12.25 28.37 -2.32
N GLU A 432 11.12 28.40 -1.61
CA GLU A 432 10.49 29.66 -1.16
C GLU A 432 11.33 30.42 -0.12
N TYR A 433 12.22 29.75 0.61
CA TYR A 433 13.00 30.39 1.70
C TYR A 433 14.50 30.07 1.72
N ARG A 434 14.99 29.14 0.90
CA ARG A 434 16.43 28.94 0.69
C ARG A 434 16.72 28.44 -0.72
N ASP A 435 17.96 28.61 -1.15
CA ASP A 435 18.40 28.01 -2.41
C ASP A 435 18.45 26.47 -2.31
N VAL A 436 18.00 25.80 -3.36
CA VAL A 436 18.02 24.35 -3.50
C VAL A 436 18.75 24.02 -4.80
N PRO A 437 19.99 23.48 -4.73
CA PRO A 437 20.75 23.11 -5.91
C PRO A 437 19.95 22.19 -6.83
N GLN A 438 20.02 22.47 -8.13
CA GLN A 438 19.49 21.58 -9.14
C GLN A 438 20.37 20.33 -9.21
N VAL A 439 19.82 19.20 -8.78
CA VAL A 439 20.43 17.88 -8.98
C VAL A 439 19.80 17.29 -10.24
N PRO A 440 20.58 16.98 -11.29
CA PRO A 440 20.05 16.32 -12.48
C PRO A 440 19.35 15.02 -12.09
N ALA A 441 18.15 14.80 -12.61
CA ALA A 441 17.47 13.52 -12.43
C ALA A 441 18.35 12.41 -13.00
N ARG A 442 18.52 11.31 -12.25
CA ARG A 442 19.24 10.14 -12.75
C ARG A 442 18.52 9.61 -13.99
N ALA A 443 19.28 9.38 -15.06
CA ALA A 443 18.77 8.72 -16.25
C ALA A 443 18.64 7.21 -16.01
N GLY A 444 17.51 6.64 -16.42
CA GLY A 444 17.27 5.20 -16.33
C GLY A 444 16.78 4.70 -14.97
N GLU A 445 16.42 3.43 -14.93
CA GLU A 445 16.00 2.72 -13.74
C GLU A 445 17.20 2.19 -12.94
N GLY A 446 17.02 1.94 -11.66
CA GLY A 446 18.10 1.45 -10.79
C GLY A 446 17.69 1.45 -9.33
N LEU A 447 18.63 1.09 -8.45
CA LEU A 447 18.38 0.88 -7.03
C LEU A 447 19.48 1.52 -6.20
N PHE A 448 19.10 2.15 -5.09
CA PHE A 448 20.06 2.66 -4.11
C PHE A 448 20.29 1.59 -3.03
N LEU A 449 21.53 1.11 -2.89
CA LEU A 449 21.92 0.10 -1.89
C LEU A 449 23.22 0.50 -1.20
N GLY A 450 23.25 0.39 0.13
CA GLY A 450 24.48 0.58 0.90
C GLY A 450 25.17 1.92 0.67
N GLY A 451 24.41 2.99 0.40
CA GLY A 451 24.97 4.32 0.14
C GLY A 451 25.35 4.61 -1.31
N ALA A 452 25.13 3.68 -2.25
CA ALA A 452 25.47 3.85 -3.66
C ALA A 452 24.30 3.54 -4.59
N TRP A 453 24.28 4.20 -5.76
CA TRP A 453 23.31 3.95 -6.82
C TRP A 453 23.81 2.89 -7.80
N TYR A 454 22.96 1.93 -8.13
CA TYR A 454 23.21 0.86 -9.10
C TYR A 454 22.18 0.93 -10.24
N PRO A 455 22.59 1.25 -11.48
CA PRO A 455 21.71 1.20 -12.64
C PRO A 455 21.15 -0.20 -12.89
N LEU A 456 19.95 -0.28 -13.47
CA LEU A 456 19.29 -1.55 -13.76
C LEU A 456 20.15 -2.47 -14.64
N GLU A 457 20.88 -1.92 -15.60
CA GLU A 457 21.76 -2.69 -16.49
C GLU A 457 22.86 -3.40 -15.68
N GLN A 458 23.42 -2.71 -14.67
CA GLN A 458 24.42 -3.28 -13.77
C GLN A 458 23.80 -4.37 -12.88
N LEU A 459 22.59 -4.14 -12.35
CA LEU A 459 21.86 -5.14 -11.56
C LEU A 459 21.57 -6.40 -12.39
N VAL A 460 21.17 -6.24 -13.65
CA VAL A 460 20.99 -7.35 -14.59
C VAL A 460 22.31 -8.12 -14.74
N GLN A 461 23.44 -7.44 -14.99
CA GLN A 461 24.74 -8.13 -15.11
C GLN A 461 25.12 -8.90 -13.84
N LEU A 462 24.91 -8.31 -12.66
CA LEU A 462 25.21 -8.95 -11.38
C LEU A 462 24.37 -10.21 -11.19
N VAL A 463 23.06 -10.14 -11.45
CA VAL A 463 22.15 -11.30 -11.38
C VAL A 463 22.60 -12.40 -12.33
N MET A 464 22.91 -12.07 -13.59
CA MET A 464 23.37 -13.06 -14.57
C MET A 464 24.70 -13.70 -14.14
N GLY A 465 25.64 -12.91 -13.62
CA GLY A 465 26.92 -13.40 -13.12
C GLY A 465 26.78 -14.38 -11.96
N HIS A 466 25.89 -14.10 -10.99
CA HIS A 466 25.60 -15.03 -9.90
C HIS A 466 24.92 -16.31 -10.40
N LEU A 467 24.02 -16.22 -11.38
CA LEU A 467 23.39 -17.39 -12.01
C LEU A 467 24.43 -18.27 -12.74
N ASP A 468 25.41 -17.68 -13.41
CA ASP A 468 26.47 -18.41 -14.12
C ASP A 468 27.41 -19.16 -13.18
N ARG A 469 27.63 -18.62 -11.97
CA ARG A 469 28.48 -19.21 -10.92
C ARG A 469 27.73 -20.10 -9.94
N ALA A 470 26.39 -20.20 -10.06
CA ALA A 470 25.51 -20.88 -9.12
C ALA A 470 25.63 -20.37 -7.66
N GLU A 471 25.86 -19.07 -7.48
CA GLU A 471 26.00 -18.41 -6.17
C GLU A 471 24.61 -18.08 -5.56
N HIS A 472 23.82 -19.10 -5.24
CA HIS A 472 22.40 -18.96 -4.90
C HIS A 472 22.09 -18.10 -3.66
N GLU A 473 22.96 -18.10 -2.65
CA GLU A 473 22.77 -17.31 -1.43
C GLU A 473 22.97 -15.81 -1.71
N ALA A 474 24.09 -15.45 -2.34
CA ALA A 474 24.37 -14.08 -2.76
C ALA A 474 23.31 -13.55 -3.73
N LEU A 475 22.86 -14.41 -4.66
CA LEU A 475 21.79 -14.08 -5.57
C LEU A 475 20.48 -13.77 -4.83
N SER A 476 20.05 -14.63 -3.90
CA SER A 476 18.82 -14.39 -3.11
C SER A 476 18.87 -13.03 -2.40
N ASN A 477 19.99 -12.69 -1.76
CA ASN A 477 20.17 -11.40 -1.09
C ASN A 477 20.05 -10.22 -2.07
N LEU A 478 20.64 -10.33 -3.26
CA LEU A 478 20.50 -9.30 -4.30
C LEU A 478 19.05 -9.19 -4.79
N LEU A 479 18.36 -10.31 -5.01
CA LEU A 479 16.98 -10.33 -5.47
C LEU A 479 16.02 -9.73 -4.42
N GLU A 480 16.25 -9.96 -3.13
CA GLU A 480 15.48 -9.34 -2.04
C GLU A 480 15.59 -7.82 -2.07
N ASN A 481 16.81 -7.30 -2.28
CA ASN A 481 17.04 -5.87 -2.42
C ASN A 481 16.35 -5.28 -3.65
N ILE A 482 16.40 -5.97 -4.81
CA ILE A 482 15.66 -5.58 -6.03
C ILE A 482 14.16 -5.54 -5.74
N SER A 483 13.65 -6.55 -5.03
CA SER A 483 12.23 -6.67 -4.69
C SER A 483 11.74 -5.57 -3.74
N ALA A 484 12.67 -4.92 -3.05
CA ALA A 484 12.36 -3.88 -2.07
C ALA A 484 12.00 -2.53 -2.73
N LYS A 485 12.49 -2.27 -3.97
CA LYS A 485 12.02 -1.16 -4.81
C LYS A 485 10.94 -1.59 -5.78
N TRP A 486 11.11 -2.74 -6.42
CA TRP A 486 10.16 -3.31 -7.37
C TRP A 486 9.52 -4.54 -6.76
N ASN A 487 8.34 -4.39 -6.16
CA ASN A 487 7.65 -5.50 -5.48
C ASN A 487 7.61 -6.79 -6.31
N LYS A 488 7.39 -6.65 -7.62
CA LYS A 488 7.70 -7.69 -8.60
C LYS A 488 8.54 -7.12 -9.73
N HIS A 489 9.45 -7.94 -10.24
CA HIS A 489 10.30 -7.57 -11.38
C HIS A 489 10.68 -8.80 -12.21
N TRP A 490 10.70 -8.67 -13.53
CA TRP A 490 10.96 -9.78 -14.46
C TRP A 490 12.31 -10.47 -14.17
N LEU A 491 13.31 -9.69 -13.75
CA LEU A 491 14.66 -10.17 -13.43
C LEU A 491 14.63 -11.09 -12.20
N VAL A 492 13.81 -10.76 -11.20
CA VAL A 492 13.64 -11.56 -9.98
C VAL A 492 12.92 -12.86 -10.32
N ALA A 493 11.78 -12.77 -11.02
CA ALA A 493 11.03 -13.95 -11.47
C ALA A 493 11.90 -14.88 -12.33
N TYR A 494 12.67 -14.32 -13.27
CA TYR A 494 13.59 -15.07 -14.11
C TYR A 494 14.67 -15.79 -13.30
N ALA A 495 15.36 -15.07 -12.40
CA ALA A 495 16.43 -15.64 -11.60
C ALA A 495 15.91 -16.74 -10.64
N LEU A 496 14.76 -16.51 -9.99
CA LEU A 496 14.10 -17.54 -9.19
C LEU A 496 13.71 -18.76 -10.04
N GLY A 497 13.21 -18.55 -11.26
CA GLY A 497 12.87 -19.62 -12.20
C GLY A 497 14.08 -20.47 -12.58
N GLU A 498 15.22 -19.83 -12.88
CA GLU A 498 16.48 -20.53 -13.16
C GLU A 498 17.01 -21.29 -11.94
N MET A 499 16.87 -20.72 -10.74
CA MET A 499 17.22 -21.42 -9.48
C MET A 499 16.35 -22.64 -9.23
N ALA A 500 15.03 -22.53 -9.42
CA ALA A 500 14.09 -23.65 -9.33
C ALA A 500 14.41 -24.73 -10.38
N TYR A 501 14.72 -24.30 -11.61
CA TYR A 501 15.12 -25.19 -12.70
C TYR A 501 16.39 -25.97 -12.36
N ALA A 502 17.40 -25.32 -11.78
CA ALA A 502 18.64 -25.97 -11.34
C ALA A 502 18.41 -27.03 -10.25
N ARG A 503 17.37 -26.86 -9.41
CA ARG A 503 16.96 -27.83 -8.38
C ARG A 503 16.08 -28.96 -8.90
N GLY A 504 15.69 -28.94 -10.18
CA GLY A 504 14.79 -29.93 -10.78
C GLY A 504 13.30 -29.62 -10.57
N GLU A 505 12.95 -28.45 -10.05
CA GLU A 505 11.57 -28.03 -9.82
C GLU A 505 10.95 -27.48 -11.13
N ARG A 506 10.75 -28.35 -12.13
CA ARG A 506 10.37 -27.97 -13.51
C ARG A 506 9.09 -27.15 -13.60
N GLU A 507 8.04 -27.56 -12.89
CA GLU A 507 6.75 -26.85 -12.86
C GLU A 507 6.88 -25.45 -12.27
N ARG A 508 7.59 -25.36 -11.13
CA ARG A 508 7.84 -24.08 -10.46
C ARG A 508 8.66 -23.12 -11.33
N ALA A 509 9.67 -23.65 -12.01
CA ALA A 509 10.49 -22.89 -12.95
C ALA A 509 9.66 -22.35 -14.11
N LEU A 510 8.73 -23.15 -14.65
CA LEU A 510 7.83 -22.74 -15.71
C LEU A 510 6.89 -21.61 -15.25
N ASP A 511 6.27 -21.73 -14.08
CA ASP A 511 5.40 -20.69 -13.52
C ASP A 511 6.12 -19.35 -13.35
N LEU A 512 7.34 -19.38 -12.81
CA LEU A 512 8.18 -18.19 -12.62
C LEU A 512 8.64 -17.58 -13.95
N LEU A 513 8.86 -18.41 -14.97
CA LEU A 513 9.20 -17.94 -16.30
C LEU A 513 8.00 -17.27 -17.00
N ILE A 514 6.79 -17.81 -16.84
CA ILE A 514 5.55 -17.18 -17.31
C ILE A 514 5.38 -15.81 -16.65
N GLU A 515 5.58 -15.72 -15.33
CA GLU A 515 5.56 -14.48 -14.56
C GLU A 515 6.61 -13.48 -15.09
N SER A 516 7.84 -13.92 -15.35
CA SER A 516 8.90 -13.08 -15.91
C SER A 516 8.55 -12.54 -17.30
N ALA A 517 8.05 -13.41 -18.20
CA ALA A 517 7.65 -13.03 -19.55
C ALA A 517 6.46 -12.04 -19.54
N ALA A 518 5.50 -12.22 -18.63
CA ALA A 518 4.36 -11.32 -18.47
C ALA A 518 4.79 -9.90 -18.04
N GLN A 519 5.87 -9.78 -17.25
CA GLN A 519 6.42 -8.50 -16.80
C GLN A 519 7.34 -7.84 -17.85
N ARG A 520 7.96 -8.62 -18.74
CA ARG A 520 8.82 -8.11 -19.82
C ARG A 520 8.28 -8.48 -21.20
N LYS A 521 7.08 -7.97 -21.50
CA LYS A 521 6.25 -8.35 -22.66
C LYS A 521 6.91 -8.27 -24.04
N TYR A 522 7.98 -7.50 -24.19
CA TYR A 522 8.67 -7.31 -25.48
C TYR A 522 10.03 -8.02 -25.55
N SER A 523 10.26 -9.03 -24.70
CA SER A 523 11.48 -9.83 -24.71
C SER A 523 11.29 -11.13 -25.48
N LEU A 524 11.58 -11.11 -26.78
CA LEU A 524 11.56 -12.31 -27.62
C LEU A 524 12.44 -13.46 -27.06
N PRO A 525 13.63 -13.20 -26.45
CA PRO A 525 14.40 -14.24 -25.77
C PRO A 525 13.60 -14.94 -24.66
N LEU A 526 12.86 -14.23 -23.81
CA LEU A 526 12.08 -14.88 -22.75
C LEU A 526 11.00 -15.82 -23.32
N TYR A 527 10.35 -15.44 -24.42
CA TYR A 527 9.38 -16.32 -25.09
C TYR A 527 10.03 -17.54 -25.73
N ARG A 528 11.23 -17.42 -26.31
CA ARG A 528 12.00 -18.57 -26.82
C ARG A 528 12.32 -19.56 -25.70
N LEU A 529 12.77 -19.06 -24.55
CA LEU A 529 13.00 -19.91 -23.38
C LEU A 529 11.69 -20.55 -22.88
N LEU A 530 10.60 -19.77 -22.84
CA LEU A 530 9.29 -20.28 -22.43
C LEU A 530 8.81 -21.42 -23.33
N SER A 531 8.92 -21.28 -24.66
CA SER A 531 8.57 -22.34 -25.61
C SER A 531 9.33 -23.63 -25.31
N ALA A 532 10.64 -23.55 -25.12
CA ALA A 532 11.47 -24.71 -24.78
C ALA A 532 11.08 -25.37 -23.45
N ARG A 533 10.77 -24.57 -22.42
CA ARG A 533 10.33 -25.10 -21.11
C ARG A 533 8.92 -25.71 -21.15
N LEU A 534 8.03 -25.19 -21.99
CA LEU A 534 6.71 -25.80 -22.22
C LEU A 534 6.87 -27.20 -22.83
N ASP A 535 7.77 -27.36 -23.81
CA ASP A 535 8.06 -28.68 -24.39
C ASP A 535 8.62 -29.66 -23.35
N GLU A 536 9.58 -29.22 -22.53
CA GLU A 536 10.16 -30.04 -21.44
C GLU A 536 9.11 -30.51 -20.42
N CYS A 537 8.11 -29.67 -20.14
CA CYS A 537 7.01 -29.97 -19.21
C CYS A 537 5.80 -30.64 -19.88
N GLY A 538 5.86 -30.92 -21.19
CA GLY A 538 4.75 -31.49 -21.96
C GLY A 538 3.50 -30.62 -21.98
N ARG A 539 3.65 -29.29 -21.92
CA ARG A 539 2.55 -28.31 -21.92
C ARG A 539 2.22 -27.84 -23.33
N ASP A 540 0.93 -27.58 -23.56
CA ASP A 540 0.46 -27.05 -24.83
C ASP A 540 0.93 -25.59 -25.06
N LYS A 541 1.26 -25.27 -26.31
CA LYS A 541 1.80 -23.97 -26.73
C LYS A 541 0.78 -23.10 -27.48
N GLN A 542 -0.50 -23.50 -27.57
CA GLN A 542 -1.52 -22.72 -28.29
C GLN A 542 -1.69 -21.30 -27.76
N VAL A 543 -1.71 -21.13 -26.42
CA VAL A 543 -1.84 -19.80 -25.80
C VAL A 543 -0.63 -18.92 -26.15
N LEU A 544 0.57 -19.51 -26.16
CA LEU A 544 1.78 -18.81 -26.55
C LEU A 544 1.76 -18.44 -28.04
N ASP A 545 1.36 -19.35 -28.94
CA ASP A 545 1.25 -19.07 -30.38
C ASP A 545 0.24 -17.95 -30.66
N ALA A 546 -0.94 -17.98 -30.04
CA ALA A 546 -1.93 -16.92 -30.16
C ALA A 546 -1.37 -15.57 -29.70
N PHE A 547 -0.73 -15.54 -28.52
CA PHE A 547 -0.10 -14.33 -28.00
C PHE A 547 1.00 -13.78 -28.92
N LEU A 548 1.85 -14.64 -29.50
CA LEU A 548 2.93 -14.25 -30.42
C LEU A 548 2.38 -13.64 -31.71
N ARG A 549 1.31 -14.23 -32.28
CA ARG A 549 0.65 -13.70 -33.48
C ARG A 549 0.06 -12.32 -33.19
N ASP A 550 -0.63 -12.18 -32.07
CA ASP A 550 -1.31 -10.93 -31.70
C ASP A 550 -0.32 -9.81 -31.34
N SER A 551 0.76 -10.15 -30.61
CA SER A 551 1.68 -9.15 -30.04
C SER A 551 2.88 -8.84 -30.93
N PHE A 552 3.32 -9.79 -31.76
CA PHE A 552 4.56 -9.68 -32.55
C PHE A 552 4.35 -9.98 -34.03
N GLY A 553 3.18 -10.47 -34.45
CA GLY A 553 2.93 -10.83 -35.86
C GLY A 553 3.77 -12.01 -36.34
N ILE A 554 4.28 -12.84 -35.44
CA ILE A 554 5.07 -14.05 -35.74
C ILE A 554 4.36 -15.29 -35.24
N ASP A 555 4.65 -16.44 -35.85
CA ASP A 555 4.15 -17.73 -35.40
C ASP A 555 5.15 -18.46 -34.49
N LEU A 556 4.65 -19.45 -33.76
CA LEU A 556 5.47 -20.30 -32.90
C LEU A 556 6.60 -21.02 -33.66
N ALA A 557 6.38 -21.40 -34.92
CA ALA A 557 7.40 -22.07 -35.74
C ALA A 557 8.59 -21.15 -36.06
N TYR A 558 8.37 -19.86 -36.26
CA TYR A 558 9.42 -18.85 -36.38
C TYR A 558 10.21 -18.73 -35.08
N LEU A 559 9.52 -18.69 -33.93
CA LEU A 559 10.16 -18.63 -32.63
C LEU A 559 11.04 -19.86 -32.36
N ASP A 560 10.52 -21.07 -32.58
CA ASP A 560 11.19 -22.33 -32.29
C ASP A 560 12.45 -22.54 -33.15
N ARG A 561 12.47 -22.03 -34.40
CA ARG A 561 13.64 -22.06 -35.29
C ARG A 561 14.85 -21.29 -34.75
N GLN A 562 14.65 -20.35 -33.84
CA GLN A 562 15.74 -19.58 -33.22
C GLN A 562 16.42 -20.33 -32.07
N GLY A 563 15.85 -21.44 -31.60
CA GLY A 563 16.40 -22.24 -30.50
C GLY A 563 16.37 -21.54 -29.13
N VAL A 564 16.93 -22.22 -28.12
CA VAL A 564 17.00 -21.72 -26.74
C VAL A 564 17.96 -20.52 -26.66
N PRO A 565 17.55 -19.39 -26.07
CA PRO A 565 18.39 -18.21 -25.97
C PRO A 565 19.51 -18.41 -24.94
N SER A 566 20.62 -17.73 -25.14
CA SER A 566 21.64 -17.54 -24.11
C SER A 566 21.15 -16.57 -23.03
N ARG A 567 21.75 -16.65 -21.83
CA ARG A 567 21.50 -15.68 -20.75
C ARG A 567 21.86 -14.25 -21.15
N ARG A 568 22.84 -14.07 -22.03
CA ARG A 568 23.21 -12.74 -22.58
C ARG A 568 22.11 -12.15 -23.44
N GLU A 569 21.47 -12.96 -24.28
CA GLU A 569 20.30 -12.53 -25.06
C GLU A 569 19.14 -12.14 -24.14
N ILE A 570 18.88 -12.92 -23.08
CA ILE A 570 17.86 -12.57 -22.07
C ILE A 570 18.23 -11.27 -21.36
N ALA A 571 19.50 -11.07 -20.99
CA ALA A 571 19.97 -9.85 -20.36
C ALA A 571 19.85 -8.61 -21.27
N GLY A 572 19.76 -8.80 -22.60
CA GLY A 572 19.79 -7.70 -23.57
C GLY A 572 21.19 -7.11 -23.78
N VAL A 573 22.24 -7.87 -23.46
CA VAL A 573 23.63 -7.48 -23.73
C VAL A 573 23.94 -7.84 -25.18
N ALA A 574 24.31 -6.86 -26.01
CA ALA A 574 24.76 -7.12 -27.36
C ALA A 574 25.93 -8.11 -27.33
N ALA A 575 25.86 -9.16 -28.15
CA ALA A 575 27.03 -10.00 -28.38
C ALA A 575 28.14 -9.12 -28.96
N GLU A 576 29.33 -9.10 -28.35
CA GLU A 576 30.50 -8.65 -29.11
C GLU A 576 30.57 -9.51 -30.37
N PRO A 577 30.71 -8.91 -31.57
CA PRO A 577 30.89 -9.69 -32.78
C PRO A 577 32.06 -10.64 -32.53
N GLN A 578 31.82 -11.94 -32.73
CA GLN A 578 32.87 -12.95 -32.70
C GLN A 578 34.04 -12.40 -33.50
N ARG A 579 35.17 -12.13 -32.85
CA ARG A 579 36.43 -12.00 -33.57
C ARG A 579 36.63 -13.34 -34.25
N GLU A 580 36.31 -13.40 -35.54
CA GLU A 580 36.69 -14.51 -36.40
C GLU A 580 38.17 -14.76 -36.15
N ALA A 581 38.47 -15.98 -35.73
CA ALA A 581 39.85 -16.43 -35.58
C ALA A 581 40.55 -16.28 -36.93
N ALA A 582 41.57 -15.44 -36.95
CA ALA A 582 42.59 -15.39 -38.00
C ALA A 582 43.91 -15.90 -37.40
#